data_AF-A0A7W0TPB5-F1
#
_entry.id   AF-A0A7W0TPB5-F1
#
_cell.length_a   1.000
_cell.length_b   1.000
_cell.length_c   1.000
_cell.angle_alpha   90.00
_cell.angle_beta   90.00
_cell.angle_gamma   90.00
#
_symmetry.space_group_name_H-M   'P 1'
#
loop_
_entity.id
_entity.type
_entity.pdbx_description
1 polymer ?
#
loop_
_entity_poly.entity_id
_entity_poly.type
_entity_poly.pdbx_seq_one_letter_code
_entity_poly.pdbx_strand_id
1 'polypeptide(L)'
;FEPTPQDEIADVDPDPYDLDRRTAASPGDPDPFTGSFDLPGYLHLAIDPRLEADLLPANGFVGMYNRSSSDATGASYQFQTYELGSQDEADAVFAEFTRIEQEEFTDRVMFTVPEDPTIPCFYIPATEAGGKVYQRCYSRVGRYLGLTDVFAVTDPTDITAVRGYVQEQIRLMASA
;
A
#
# COMPACT_ATOMS: atom_id res chain seq x y z
N PHE A 1 9.72 -28.31 -28.41
CA PHE A 1 9.12 -27.09 -27.88
C PHE A 1 10.05 -25.96 -28.27
N GLU A 2 9.61 -25.06 -29.13
CA GLU A 2 10.34 -23.83 -29.45
C GLU A 2 9.66 -22.69 -28.69
N PRO A 3 10.39 -21.92 -27.86
CA PRO A 3 9.83 -20.74 -27.22
C PRO A 3 9.36 -19.73 -28.26
N THR A 4 8.21 -19.10 -28.02
CA THR A 4 7.75 -17.97 -28.84
C THR A 4 8.80 -16.86 -28.84
N PRO A 5 9.22 -16.33 -30.00
CA PRO A 5 10.12 -15.18 -30.07
C PRO A 5 9.55 -13.98 -29.30
N GLN A 6 10.40 -13.24 -28.58
CA GLN A 6 9.99 -12.13 -27.72
C GLN A 6 9.26 -11.02 -28.48
N ASP A 7 9.60 -10.81 -29.75
CA ASP A 7 9.00 -9.84 -30.67
C ASP A 7 7.63 -10.28 -31.21
N GLU A 8 7.23 -11.53 -30.98
CA GLU A 8 5.89 -12.05 -31.27
C GLU A 8 4.99 -12.09 -30.02
N ILE A 9 5.54 -11.78 -28.84
CA ILE A 9 4.78 -11.61 -27.60
C ILE A 9 4.21 -10.19 -27.61
N ALA A 10 2.88 -10.06 -27.59
CA ALA A 10 2.23 -8.76 -27.51
C ALA A 10 2.69 -8.00 -26.26
N ASP A 11 2.97 -6.70 -26.42
CA ASP A 11 3.23 -5.81 -25.29
C ASP A 11 2.00 -5.82 -24.37
N VAL A 12 2.23 -6.20 -23.12
CA VAL A 12 1.22 -6.11 -22.06
C VAL A 12 1.37 -4.75 -21.43
N ASP A 13 0.28 -3.99 -21.33
CA ASP A 13 0.26 -2.75 -20.55
C ASP A 13 0.66 -3.08 -19.11
N PRO A 14 1.79 -2.53 -18.60
CA PRO A 14 2.24 -2.81 -17.24
C PRO A 14 1.35 -2.15 -16.18
N ASP A 15 0.44 -1.25 -16.55
CA ASP A 15 -0.53 -0.61 -15.67
C ASP A 15 -1.89 -0.41 -16.38
N PRO A 16 -2.61 -1.50 -16.68
CA PRO A 16 -3.86 -1.46 -17.45
C PRO A 16 -5.00 -0.70 -16.74
N TYR A 17 -4.79 -0.34 -15.47
CA TYR A 17 -5.75 0.36 -14.63
C TYR A 17 -5.31 1.79 -14.30
N ASP A 18 -4.16 2.23 -14.82
CA ASP A 18 -3.64 3.60 -14.66
C ASP A 18 -3.57 4.00 -13.17
N LEU A 19 -3.10 3.06 -12.34
CA LEU A 19 -2.96 3.16 -10.90
C LEU A 19 -1.61 3.77 -10.48
N ASP A 20 -0.61 3.74 -11.35
CA ASP A 20 0.69 4.38 -11.12
C ASP A 20 0.52 5.89 -10.87
N ARG A 21 -0.28 6.56 -11.71
CA ARG A 21 -0.57 8.00 -11.51
C ARG A 21 -1.39 8.30 -10.26
N ARG A 22 -2.03 7.29 -9.67
CA ARG A 22 -2.82 7.39 -8.44
C ARG A 22 -2.02 7.06 -7.19
N THR A 23 -0.79 6.59 -7.35
CA THR A 23 0.10 6.19 -6.28
C THR A 23 1.11 7.31 -6.02
N ALA A 24 1.33 7.66 -4.75
CA ALA A 24 2.32 8.67 -4.37
C ALA A 24 3.72 8.29 -4.86
N ALA A 25 4.54 9.27 -5.23
CA ALA A 25 5.94 9.01 -5.59
C ALA A 25 6.74 8.64 -4.33
N SER A 26 7.51 7.55 -4.39
CA SER A 26 8.37 7.12 -3.29
C SER A 26 9.82 7.61 -3.51
N PRO A 27 10.51 8.08 -2.45
CA PRO A 27 11.92 8.48 -2.57
C PRO A 27 12.87 7.30 -2.78
N GLY A 28 13.99 7.56 -3.45
CA GLY A 28 15.05 6.56 -3.61
C GLY A 28 14.89 5.70 -4.86
N ASP A 29 15.67 4.63 -4.92
CA ASP A 29 15.68 3.74 -6.07
C ASP A 29 14.53 2.72 -5.94
N PRO A 30 13.72 2.51 -7.00
CA PRO A 30 12.69 1.48 -6.99
C PRO A 30 13.29 0.09 -6.78
N ASP A 31 12.63 -0.71 -5.95
CA ASP A 31 12.96 -2.12 -5.78
C ASP A 31 12.11 -3.01 -6.72
N PRO A 32 12.42 -4.32 -6.82
CA PRO A 32 11.72 -5.25 -7.71
C PRO A 32 10.24 -5.48 -7.40
N PHE A 33 9.73 -4.98 -6.27
CA PHE A 33 8.31 -5.05 -5.93
C PHE A 33 7.52 -3.86 -6.45
N THR A 34 8.15 -2.89 -7.13
CA THR A 34 7.42 -1.81 -7.81
C THR A 34 6.72 -2.31 -9.06
N GLY A 35 5.42 -2.04 -9.17
CA GLY A 35 4.62 -2.33 -10.36
C GLY A 35 3.16 -2.65 -10.05
N SER A 36 2.43 -3.05 -11.09
CA SER A 36 1.06 -3.53 -10.99
C SER A 36 0.99 -5.00 -10.62
N PHE A 37 0.01 -5.34 -9.81
CA PHE A 37 -0.28 -6.69 -9.34
C PHE A 37 -1.75 -7.02 -9.61
N ASP A 38 -1.98 -8.18 -10.22
CA ASP A 38 -3.26 -8.86 -10.15
C ASP A 38 -3.43 -9.53 -8.78
N LEU A 39 -4.56 -10.19 -8.54
CA LEU A 39 -4.82 -10.81 -7.25
C LEU A 39 -3.76 -11.88 -6.90
N PRO A 40 -3.45 -12.87 -7.76
CA PRO A 40 -2.40 -13.84 -7.47
C PRO A 40 -1.04 -13.20 -7.14
N GLY A 41 -0.62 -12.18 -7.90
CA GLY A 41 0.62 -11.46 -7.65
C GLY A 41 0.59 -10.73 -6.31
N TYR A 42 -0.52 -10.05 -6.02
CA TYR A 42 -0.71 -9.30 -4.77
C TYR A 42 -0.66 -10.21 -3.54
N LEU A 43 -1.27 -11.39 -3.57
CA LEU A 43 -1.36 -12.28 -2.42
C LEU A 43 0.01 -12.77 -1.91
N HIS A 44 1.09 -12.61 -2.68
CA HIS A 44 2.46 -12.83 -2.21
C HIS A 44 2.99 -11.72 -1.28
N LEU A 45 2.32 -10.56 -1.27
CA LEU A 45 2.64 -9.39 -0.45
C LEU A 45 1.61 -9.14 0.68
N ALA A 46 0.49 -9.86 0.64
CA ALA A 46 -0.62 -9.72 1.59
C ALA A 46 -0.21 -10.05 3.04
N ILE A 47 -0.86 -9.40 4.01
CA ILE A 47 -0.64 -9.63 5.44
C ILE A 47 -1.25 -10.98 5.83
N ASP A 48 -2.51 -11.19 5.45
CA ASP A 48 -3.20 -12.48 5.57
C ASP A 48 -3.66 -12.91 4.17
N PRO A 49 -2.82 -13.65 3.42
CA PRO A 49 -3.15 -14.08 2.08
C PRO A 49 -4.42 -14.94 1.99
N ARG A 50 -4.83 -15.61 3.08
CA ARG A 50 -6.03 -16.46 3.04
C ARG A 50 -7.28 -15.63 3.16
N LEU A 51 -7.32 -14.74 4.13
CA LEU A 51 -8.45 -13.84 4.31
C LEU A 51 -8.58 -12.90 3.11
N GLU A 52 -7.47 -12.31 2.67
CA GLU A 52 -7.47 -11.33 1.59
C GLU A 52 -7.82 -11.92 0.23
N ALA A 53 -7.53 -13.21 0.01
CA ALA A 53 -7.94 -13.95 -1.20
C ALA A 53 -9.46 -14.06 -1.35
N ASP A 54 -10.20 -14.08 -0.24
CA ASP A 54 -11.67 -14.09 -0.25
C ASP A 54 -12.23 -12.67 -0.24
N LEU A 55 -11.63 -11.79 0.57
CA LEU A 55 -12.09 -10.41 0.78
C LEU A 55 -12.01 -9.58 -0.50
N LEU A 56 -10.87 -9.56 -1.18
CA LEU A 56 -10.64 -8.64 -2.30
C LEU A 56 -11.57 -8.95 -3.50
N PRO A 57 -11.71 -10.20 -3.98
CA PRO A 57 -12.67 -10.52 -5.04
C PRO A 57 -14.12 -10.24 -4.65
N ALA A 58 -14.50 -10.50 -3.40
CA ALA A 58 -15.85 -10.23 -2.90
C ALA A 58 -16.20 -8.73 -2.91
N ASN A 59 -15.19 -7.86 -2.97
CA ASN A 59 -15.32 -6.39 -2.97
C ASN A 59 -14.84 -5.78 -4.30
N GLY A 60 -14.92 -6.53 -5.39
CA GLY A 60 -14.71 -5.99 -6.73
C GLY A 60 -13.26 -5.56 -7.02
N PHE A 61 -12.28 -6.19 -6.39
CA PHE A 61 -10.86 -5.91 -6.66
C PHE A 61 -10.54 -6.03 -8.15
N VAL A 62 -9.98 -4.95 -8.70
CA VAL A 62 -9.57 -4.82 -10.10
C VAL A 62 -8.07 -5.07 -10.23
N GLY A 63 -7.29 -4.46 -9.34
CA GLY A 63 -5.84 -4.52 -9.35
C GLY A 63 -5.23 -3.65 -8.25
N MET A 64 -3.94 -3.81 -8.04
CA MET A 64 -3.15 -3.02 -7.10
C MET A 64 -1.89 -2.52 -7.79
N TYR A 65 -1.47 -1.28 -7.53
CA TYR A 65 -0.15 -0.79 -7.90
C TYR A 65 0.67 -0.53 -6.64
N ASN A 66 1.89 -1.06 -6.58
CA ASN A 66 2.83 -0.86 -5.49
C ASN A 66 4.01 -0.02 -5.99
N ARG A 67 4.33 1.07 -5.30
CA ARG A 67 5.63 1.77 -5.41
C ARG A 67 6.43 1.45 -4.17
N SER A 68 7.53 0.74 -4.36
CA SER A 68 8.41 0.34 -3.26
C SER A 68 9.84 0.75 -3.58
N SER A 69 10.48 1.44 -2.65
CA SER A 69 11.82 1.98 -2.86
C SER A 69 12.59 2.07 -1.55
N SER A 70 13.91 2.21 -1.68
CA SER A 70 14.80 2.52 -0.56
C SER A 70 15.75 3.64 -0.91
N ASP A 71 16.08 4.49 0.06
CA ASP A 71 17.03 5.59 -0.12
C ASP A 71 18.45 5.25 0.40
N ALA A 72 19.39 6.15 0.14
CA ALA A 72 20.79 5.98 0.56
C ALA A 72 20.99 6.00 2.09
N THR A 73 19.98 6.43 2.87
CA THR A 73 19.99 6.41 4.35
C THR A 73 19.47 5.08 4.91
N GLY A 74 19.04 4.18 4.03
CA GLY A 74 18.40 2.91 4.37
C GLY A 74 16.98 3.11 4.91
N ALA A 75 16.31 4.21 4.56
CA ALA A 75 14.87 4.32 4.69
C ALA A 75 14.21 3.50 3.58
N SER A 76 13.11 2.80 3.90
CA SER A 76 12.27 2.19 2.87
C SER A 76 10.86 2.76 2.89
N TYR A 77 10.25 2.78 1.71
CA TYR A 77 8.95 3.38 1.44
C TYR A 77 8.14 2.39 0.63
N GLN A 78 6.88 2.18 1.00
CA GLN A 78 5.98 1.33 0.25
C GLN A 78 4.60 1.99 0.17
N PHE A 79 4.20 2.42 -1.03
CA PHE A 79 2.95 3.10 -1.29
C PHE A 79 2.12 2.27 -2.25
N GLN A 80 0.90 1.92 -1.86
CA GLN A 80 0.04 1.04 -2.64
C GLN A 80 -1.30 1.71 -2.92
N THR A 81 -1.82 1.49 -4.13
CA THR A 81 -3.18 1.88 -4.52
C THR A 81 -3.93 0.67 -5.02
N TYR A 82 -5.09 0.40 -4.42
CA TYR A 82 -6.01 -0.66 -4.82
C TYR A 82 -7.21 -0.01 -5.53
N GLU A 83 -7.67 -0.60 -6.62
CA GLU A 83 -8.97 -0.27 -7.21
C GLU A 83 -9.98 -1.37 -6.91
N LEU A 84 -11.10 -0.95 -6.32
CA LEU A 84 -12.24 -1.79 -5.94
C LEU A 84 -13.46 -1.45 -6.82
N GLY A 85 -14.55 -2.20 -6.66
CA GLY A 85 -15.75 -2.00 -7.49
C GLY A 85 -16.47 -0.67 -7.21
N SER A 86 -16.51 -0.24 -5.95
CA SER A 86 -17.28 0.90 -5.47
C SER A 86 -16.71 1.46 -4.17
N GLN A 87 -17.27 2.58 -3.70
CA GLN A 87 -16.89 3.17 -2.42
C GLN A 87 -17.25 2.27 -1.24
N ASP A 88 -18.44 1.67 -1.23
CA ASP A 88 -18.87 0.79 -0.14
C ASP A 88 -17.98 -0.46 -0.04
N GLU A 89 -17.52 -0.98 -1.18
CA GLU A 89 -16.56 -2.09 -1.24
C GLU A 89 -15.16 -1.67 -0.78
N ALA A 90 -14.70 -0.47 -1.14
CA ALA A 90 -13.45 0.08 -0.63
C ALA A 90 -13.51 0.33 0.89
N ASP A 91 -14.65 0.79 1.41
CA ASP A 91 -14.90 0.97 2.84
C ASP A 91 -14.86 -0.38 3.58
N ALA A 92 -15.41 -1.45 2.98
CA ALA A 92 -15.37 -2.80 3.54
C ALA A 92 -13.95 -3.37 3.60
N VAL A 93 -13.19 -3.27 2.51
CA VAL A 93 -11.77 -3.72 2.48
C VAL A 93 -10.93 -2.90 3.45
N PHE A 94 -11.13 -1.58 3.52
CA PHE A 94 -10.45 -0.70 4.46
C PHE A 94 -10.68 -1.11 5.91
N ALA A 95 -11.93 -1.42 6.28
CA ALA A 95 -12.27 -1.84 7.64
C ALA A 95 -11.58 -3.16 8.01
N GLU A 96 -11.58 -4.13 7.09
CA GLU A 96 -10.94 -5.43 7.31
C GLU A 96 -9.42 -5.34 7.35
N PHE A 97 -8.79 -4.57 6.46
CA PHE A 97 -7.33 -4.35 6.52
C PHE A 97 -6.91 -3.69 7.84
N THR A 98 -7.68 -2.71 8.30
CA THR A 98 -7.46 -2.07 9.61
C THR A 98 -7.61 -3.07 10.77
N ARG A 99 -8.55 -4.01 10.66
CA ARG A 99 -8.77 -5.07 11.66
C ARG A 99 -7.64 -6.11 11.66
N ILE A 100 -7.24 -6.61 10.49
CA ILE A 100 -6.15 -7.59 10.31
C ILE A 100 -4.86 -7.04 10.90
N GLU A 101 -4.58 -5.75 10.67
CA GLU A 101 -3.42 -5.08 11.26
C GLU A 101 -3.36 -5.13 12.78
N GLN A 102 -4.51 -5.00 13.45
CA GLN A 102 -4.59 -5.09 14.90
C GLN A 102 -4.48 -6.51 15.43
N GLU A 103 -4.94 -7.50 14.66
CA GLU A 103 -5.02 -8.90 15.09
C GLU A 103 -3.72 -9.66 14.80
N GLU A 104 -3.13 -9.48 13.62
CA GLU A 104 -1.93 -10.22 13.20
C GLU A 104 -0.66 -9.67 13.83
N PHE A 105 -0.63 -8.39 14.21
CA PHE A 105 0.56 -7.74 14.74
C PHE A 105 0.32 -7.19 16.15
N THR A 106 0.45 -8.08 17.14
CA THR A 106 0.23 -7.75 18.57
C THR A 106 1.18 -6.69 19.16
N ASP A 107 2.26 -6.37 18.47
CA ASP A 107 3.26 -5.36 18.83
C ASP A 107 2.98 -3.98 18.20
N ARG A 108 1.98 -3.87 17.32
CA ARG A 108 1.61 -2.59 16.70
C ARG A 108 0.81 -1.70 17.64
N VAL A 109 1.15 -0.42 17.60
CA VAL A 109 0.38 0.63 18.27
C VAL A 109 -0.40 1.41 17.22
N MET A 110 -1.73 1.46 17.40
CA MET A 110 -2.61 2.24 16.56
C MET A 110 -2.58 3.72 16.97
N PHE A 111 -2.57 4.61 15.99
CA PHE A 111 -2.80 6.04 16.13
C PHE A 111 -3.60 6.55 14.93
N THR A 112 -3.94 7.84 14.92
CA THR A 112 -4.60 8.48 13.78
C THR A 112 -3.85 9.75 13.39
N VAL A 113 -4.01 10.17 12.13
CA VAL A 113 -3.47 11.47 11.68
C VAL A 113 -4.27 12.59 12.37
N PRO A 114 -3.65 13.54 13.08
CA PRO A 114 -4.35 14.56 13.86
C PRO A 114 -5.34 15.40 13.06
N GLU A 115 -5.01 15.68 11.79
CA GLU A 115 -5.82 16.48 10.89
C GLU A 115 -6.98 15.70 10.27
N ASP A 116 -6.92 14.37 10.27
CA ASP A 116 -7.99 13.48 9.80
C ASP A 116 -8.03 12.19 10.65
N PRO A 117 -8.89 12.15 11.69
CA PRO A 117 -8.98 11.01 12.59
C PRO A 117 -9.60 9.76 11.92
N THR A 118 -10.07 9.86 10.67
CA THR A 118 -10.61 8.72 9.93
C THR A 118 -9.53 7.88 9.25
N ILE A 119 -8.28 8.32 9.29
CA ILE A 119 -7.10 7.65 8.75
C ILE A 119 -6.41 6.89 9.89
N PRO A 120 -6.62 5.57 10.01
CA PRO A 120 -5.91 4.74 10.96
C PRO A 120 -4.48 4.56 10.48
N CYS A 121 -3.57 4.69 11.43
CA CYS A 121 -2.17 4.41 11.25
C CYS A 121 -1.68 3.48 12.36
N PHE A 122 -0.61 2.78 12.06
CA PHE A 122 0.01 1.80 12.91
C PHE A 122 1.50 2.03 12.92
N TYR A 123 2.13 1.84 14.07
CA TYR A 123 3.57 1.74 14.11
C TYR A 123 4.03 0.50 14.86
N ILE A 124 5.14 -0.07 14.39
CA ILE A 124 5.89 -1.10 15.13
C ILE A 124 7.02 -0.38 15.88
N PRO A 125 7.00 -0.34 17.22
CA PRO A 125 8.11 0.19 17.99
C PRO A 125 9.39 -0.56 17.65
N ALA A 126 10.51 0.14 17.57
CA ALA A 126 11.79 -0.45 17.16
C ALA A 126 12.33 -1.45 18.20
N THR A 127 11.82 -2.67 18.22
CA THR A 127 12.50 -3.81 18.83
C THR A 127 13.11 -4.62 17.69
N GLU A 128 14.44 -4.63 17.62
CA GLU A 128 15.32 -5.35 16.66
C GLU A 128 15.80 -4.60 15.40
N ALA A 129 15.24 -3.44 15.02
CA ALA A 129 15.58 -2.75 13.77
C ALA A 129 16.50 -1.51 13.90
N GLY A 130 17.46 -1.52 14.83
CA GLY A 130 18.47 -0.45 14.96
C GLY A 130 17.92 0.93 15.37
N GLY A 131 16.73 0.98 15.99
CA GLY A 131 16.09 2.22 16.43
C GLY A 131 15.21 2.90 15.37
N LYS A 132 14.96 2.25 14.23
CA LYS A 132 13.99 2.72 13.22
C LYS A 132 12.60 2.15 13.49
N VAL A 133 11.61 3.01 13.38
CA VAL A 133 10.19 2.77 13.50
C VAL A 133 9.60 2.64 12.11
N TYR A 134 8.75 1.64 11.98
CA TYR A 134 7.87 1.42 10.84
C TYR A 134 6.54 2.10 11.10
N GLN A 135 6.07 2.96 10.19
CA GLN A 135 4.74 3.58 10.24
C GLN A 135 3.96 3.21 8.98
N ARG A 136 2.74 2.72 9.13
CA ARG A 136 1.79 2.38 8.06
C ARG A 136 0.48 3.11 8.26
N CYS A 137 -0.09 3.68 7.22
CA CYS A 137 -1.40 4.34 7.26
C CYS A 137 -2.30 3.84 6.14
N TYR A 138 -3.61 3.76 6.42
CA TYR A 138 -4.63 3.44 5.42
C TYR A 138 -5.47 4.66 5.11
N SER A 139 -5.73 4.89 3.83
CA SER A 139 -6.55 5.98 3.32
C SER A 139 -7.51 5.45 2.26
N ARG A 140 -8.62 6.16 2.00
CA ARG A 140 -9.58 5.75 0.96
C ARG A 140 -10.26 6.94 0.34
N VAL A 141 -10.53 6.87 -0.96
CA VAL A 141 -11.25 7.89 -1.73
C VAL A 141 -12.07 7.22 -2.83
N GLY A 142 -13.40 7.32 -2.75
CA GLY A 142 -14.28 6.62 -3.69
C GLY A 142 -13.97 5.12 -3.69
N ARG A 143 -13.77 4.54 -4.88
CA ARG A 143 -13.43 3.12 -5.05
C ARG A 143 -11.96 2.77 -4.84
N TYR A 144 -11.15 3.71 -4.35
CA TYR A 144 -9.72 3.53 -4.17
C TYR A 144 -9.37 3.38 -2.70
N LEU A 145 -8.51 2.40 -2.40
CA LEU A 145 -7.86 2.24 -1.11
C LEU A 145 -6.36 2.53 -1.29
N GLY A 146 -5.79 3.29 -0.37
CA GLY A 146 -4.37 3.62 -0.33
C GLY A 146 -3.72 3.08 0.93
N LEU A 147 -2.54 2.47 0.80
CA LEU A 147 -1.68 2.09 1.92
C LEU A 147 -0.36 2.85 1.79
N THR A 148 0.10 3.45 2.89
CA THR A 148 1.32 4.27 2.93
C THR A 148 2.22 3.82 4.05
N ASP A 149 3.37 3.26 3.69
CA ASP A 149 4.36 2.74 4.61
C ASP A 149 5.66 3.53 4.54
N VAL A 150 6.19 3.87 5.70
CA VAL A 150 7.49 4.52 5.87
C VAL A 150 8.27 3.79 6.95
N PHE A 151 9.41 3.20 6.57
CA PHE A 151 10.39 2.64 7.48
C PHE A 151 11.64 3.51 7.50
N ALA A 152 11.62 4.55 8.33
CA ALA A 152 12.70 5.54 8.35
C ALA A 152 12.78 6.34 9.65
N VAL A 153 11.71 6.29 10.45
CA VAL A 153 11.48 7.26 11.52
C VAL A 153 12.18 6.79 12.79
N THR A 154 12.79 7.68 13.56
CA THR A 154 13.45 7.30 14.82
C THR A 154 12.56 7.52 16.05
N ASP A 155 11.49 8.31 15.90
CA ASP A 155 10.49 8.58 16.93
C ASP A 155 9.11 8.14 16.42
N PRO A 156 8.42 7.19 17.09
CA PRO A 156 7.12 6.73 16.63
C PRO A 156 6.03 7.82 16.63
N THR A 157 6.23 8.91 17.36
CA THR A 157 5.32 10.06 17.40
C THR A 157 5.60 11.09 16.32
N ASP A 158 6.76 11.02 15.65
CA ASP A 158 7.03 11.86 14.48
C ASP A 158 6.35 11.26 13.26
N ILE A 159 5.14 11.76 12.98
CA ILE A 159 4.33 11.33 11.85
C ILE A 159 4.53 12.23 10.62
N THR A 160 5.50 13.15 10.65
CA THR A 160 5.62 14.20 9.63
C THR A 160 5.81 13.63 8.24
N ALA A 161 6.70 12.63 8.11
CA ALA A 161 6.99 11.98 6.83
C ALA A 161 5.79 11.20 6.31
N VAL A 162 5.23 10.28 7.10
CA VAL A 162 4.09 9.46 6.68
C VAL A 162 2.86 10.32 6.38
N ARG A 163 2.61 11.38 7.16
CA ARG A 163 1.50 12.32 6.92
C ARG A 163 1.58 12.98 5.55
N GLY A 164 2.77 13.44 5.14
CA GLY A 164 2.97 14.06 3.84
C GLY A 164 2.61 13.13 2.69
N TYR A 165 3.03 11.86 2.77
CA TYR A 165 2.72 10.86 1.75
C TYR A 165 1.26 10.44 1.75
N VAL A 166 0.63 10.30 2.92
CA VAL A 166 -0.82 10.01 3.02
C VAL A 166 -1.64 11.10 2.34
N GLN A 167 -1.32 12.38 2.58
CA GLN A 167 -2.02 13.50 1.96
C GLN A 167 -1.86 13.51 0.44
N GLU A 168 -0.66 13.22 -0.05
CA GLU A 168 -0.40 13.13 -1.49
C GLU A 168 -1.13 11.95 -2.12
N GLN A 169 -1.11 10.79 -1.47
CA GLN A 169 -1.83 9.58 -1.89
C GLN A 169 -3.34 9.87 -2.03
N ILE A 170 -3.95 10.50 -1.03
CA ILE A 170 -5.37 10.92 -1.08
C ILE A 170 -5.63 11.87 -2.24
N ARG A 171 -4.77 12.87 -2.45
CA ARG A 171 -4.89 13.84 -3.55
C ARG A 171 -4.88 13.15 -4.91
N LEU A 172 -3.98 12.18 -5.10
CA LEU A 172 -3.84 11.44 -6.35
C LEU A 172 -5.04 10.51 -6.59
N MET A 173 -5.48 9.76 -5.58
CA MET A 173 -6.69 8.92 -5.69
C MET A 173 -7.94 9.75 -6.04
N ALA A 174 -8.05 10.97 -5.51
CA ALA A 174 -9.17 11.89 -5.79
C ALA A 174 -9.15 12.51 -7.19
N SER A 175 -8.03 12.47 -7.92
CA SER A 175 -7.85 13.18 -9.20
C SER A 175 -8.42 12.47 -10.44
N ALA A 176 -9.40 11.57 -10.24
CA ALA A 176 -10.05 10.78 -11.29
C ALA A 176 -10.98 11.59 -12.20
#